data_AF-A0A2E0PDJ5-F1
#
_entry.id   AF-A0A2E0PDJ5-F1
#
_cell.length_a   1.000
_cell.length_b   1.000
_cell.length_c   1.000
_cell.angle_alpha   90.00
_cell.angle_beta   90.00
_cell.angle_gamma   90.00
#
_symmetry.space_group_name_H-M   'P 1'
#
loop_
_entity.id
_entity.type
_entity.pdbx_description
1 polymer ?
#
loop_
_entity_poly.entity_id
_entity_poly.type
_entity_poly.pdbx_seq_one_letter_code
_entity_poly.pdbx_strand_id
1 'polypeptide(L)'
;MLQQFTPDLKGKWGAMPLPAWKLPNGKLSRRTSTFAGQGLMINKQSKSPDESWKFIKFVITNKESNARRFLDGNSFPAYQPAWKDERLLQPNEFFSNQKFGELLVKLSSEVPEVVGHPNRAKAIFLFQETFFNSLIYGELKPAEVVDKMKTMLEAAEPGF
;
A
#
# COMPACT_ATOMS: atom_id res chain seq x y z
N MET A 1 10.08 -1.56 -9.80
CA MET A 1 11.04 -1.07 -8.77
C MET A 1 12.01 -2.14 -8.31
N LEU A 2 11.60 -3.30 -7.77
CA LEU A 2 12.59 -4.33 -7.35
C LEU A 2 13.47 -4.82 -8.50
N GLN A 3 12.87 -5.26 -9.63
CA GLN A 3 13.64 -5.76 -10.78
C GLN A 3 14.63 -4.75 -11.38
N GLN A 4 14.30 -3.45 -11.30
CA GLN A 4 15.11 -2.38 -11.88
C GLN A 4 16.34 -2.09 -11.03
N PHE A 5 16.24 -2.19 -9.70
CA PHE A 5 17.32 -1.87 -8.78
C PHE A 5 18.14 -3.10 -8.36
N THR A 6 17.61 -4.31 -8.52
CA THR A 6 18.29 -5.56 -8.14
C THR A 6 18.22 -6.65 -9.23
N PRO A 7 18.66 -6.35 -10.48
CA PRO A 7 18.54 -7.29 -11.59
C PRO A 7 19.27 -8.63 -11.38
N ASP A 8 20.33 -8.63 -10.56
CA ASP A 8 21.13 -9.79 -10.15
C ASP A 8 20.38 -10.78 -9.24
N LEU A 9 19.23 -10.36 -8.70
CA LEU A 9 18.35 -11.19 -7.88
C LEU A 9 17.26 -11.90 -8.71
N LYS A 10 17.29 -11.78 -10.04
CA LYS A 10 16.39 -12.50 -10.95
C LYS A 10 16.35 -14.00 -10.62
N GLY A 11 15.14 -14.53 -10.45
CA GLY A 11 14.91 -15.95 -10.19
C GLY A 11 15.20 -16.40 -8.76
N LYS A 12 15.62 -15.48 -7.86
CA LYS A 12 15.90 -15.77 -6.44
C LYS A 12 14.80 -15.30 -5.50
N TRP A 13 13.81 -14.57 -6.01
CA TRP A 13 12.70 -14.04 -5.22
C TRP A 13 11.39 -14.70 -5.57
N GLY A 14 10.51 -14.78 -4.58
CA GLY A 14 9.10 -15.09 -4.77
C GLY A 14 8.27 -14.22 -3.83
N ALA A 15 6.96 -14.18 -4.07
CA ALA A 15 6.00 -13.53 -3.20
C ALA A 15 5.09 -14.57 -2.55
N MET A 16 4.66 -14.28 -1.33
CA MET A 16 3.65 -15.06 -0.63
C MET A 16 2.69 -14.12 0.12
N PRO A 17 1.46 -14.56 0.43
CA PRO A 17 0.59 -13.82 1.33
C PRO A 17 1.26 -13.61 2.69
N LEU A 18 0.92 -12.52 3.36
CA LEU A 18 1.39 -12.26 4.72
C LEU A 18 1.00 -13.43 5.66
N PRO A 19 1.78 -13.67 6.73
CA PRO A 19 1.37 -14.58 7.80
C PRO A 19 0.02 -14.18 8.39
N ALA A 20 -0.74 -15.17 8.85
CA ALA A 20 -2.00 -14.95 9.55
C ALA A 20 -1.85 -15.20 11.04
N TRP A 21 -2.53 -14.38 11.85
CA TRP A 21 -2.71 -14.62 13.28
C TRP A 21 -3.99 -15.42 13.51
N LYS A 22 -3.99 -16.27 14.55
CA LYS A 22 -5.22 -16.87 15.05
C LYS A 22 -5.93 -15.86 15.95
N LEU A 23 -7.12 -15.44 15.53
CA LEU A 23 -7.96 -14.50 16.27
C LEU A 23 -8.65 -15.21 17.46
N PRO A 24 -9.12 -14.46 18.47
CA PRO A 24 -9.81 -15.03 19.63
C PRO A 24 -11.04 -15.89 19.27
N ASN A 25 -11.71 -15.57 18.16
CA ASN A 25 -12.84 -16.34 17.63
C ASN A 25 -12.44 -17.59 16.82
N GLY A 26 -11.15 -17.94 16.82
CA GLY A 26 -10.60 -19.11 16.11
C GLY A 26 -10.36 -18.90 14.61
N LYS A 27 -10.79 -17.78 14.01
CA LYS A 27 -10.53 -17.48 12.59
C LYS A 27 -9.10 -16.99 12.38
N LEU A 28 -8.62 -17.08 11.14
CA LEU A 28 -7.35 -16.48 10.74
C LEU A 28 -7.53 -15.01 10.37
N SER A 29 -6.53 -14.17 10.67
CA SER A 29 -6.48 -12.80 10.18
C SER A 29 -6.25 -12.77 8.66
N ARG A 30 -6.54 -11.62 8.05
CA ARG A 30 -6.23 -11.33 6.64
C ARG A 30 -4.76 -11.62 6.35
N ARG A 31 -4.49 -12.13 5.15
CA ARG A 31 -3.13 -12.44 4.69
C ARG A 31 -2.57 -11.40 3.73
N THR A 32 -3.07 -10.18 3.87
CA THR A 32 -2.65 -9.01 3.12
C THR A 32 -2.83 -7.76 3.98
N SER A 33 -2.20 -6.68 3.58
CA SER A 33 -2.29 -5.36 4.22
C SER A 33 -2.16 -4.28 3.14
N THR A 34 -2.32 -3.03 3.54
CA THR A 34 -2.06 -1.87 2.68
C THR A 34 -0.83 -1.13 3.19
N PHE A 35 0.07 -0.78 2.28
CA PHE A 35 1.20 0.09 2.54
C PHE A 35 1.42 0.95 1.29
N ALA A 36 1.47 2.27 1.48
CA ALA A 36 1.47 3.27 0.41
C ALA A 36 0.17 3.28 -0.44
N GLY A 37 0.29 3.62 -1.73
CA GLY A 37 -0.81 3.97 -2.63
C GLY A 37 -0.77 5.46 -2.97
N GLN A 38 -0.88 5.78 -4.26
CA GLN A 38 -0.87 7.16 -4.75
C GLN A 38 -2.22 7.50 -5.36
N GLY A 39 -2.75 8.66 -4.98
CA GLY A 39 -3.91 9.28 -5.62
C GLY A 39 -3.50 10.57 -6.32
N LEU A 40 -4.20 10.91 -7.40
CA LEU A 40 -4.11 12.23 -8.01
C LEU A 40 -5.19 13.12 -7.39
N MET A 41 -4.80 14.31 -6.96
CA MET A 41 -5.70 15.30 -6.36
C MET A 41 -5.70 16.58 -7.20
N ILE A 42 -6.85 17.25 -7.25
CA ILE A 42 -6.97 18.57 -7.87
C ILE A 42 -6.82 19.59 -6.76
N ASN A 43 -5.84 20.48 -6.90
CA ASN A 43 -5.68 21.60 -5.98
C ASN A 43 -6.93 22.50 -6.06
N LYS A 44 -7.50 22.87 -4.90
CA LYS A 44 -8.66 23.76 -4.80
C LYS A 44 -8.48 25.11 -5.51
N GLN A 45 -7.23 25.56 -5.67
CA GLN A 45 -6.89 26.82 -6.36
C GLN A 45 -6.69 26.66 -7.88
N SER A 46 -6.86 25.45 -8.42
CA SER A 46 -6.69 25.19 -9.86
C SER A 46 -7.60 26.09 -10.70
N LYS A 47 -7.04 26.67 -11.76
CA LYS A 47 -7.79 27.46 -12.75
C LYS A 47 -8.46 26.60 -13.82
N SER A 48 -8.15 25.30 -13.85
CA SER A 48 -8.65 24.35 -14.84
C SER A 48 -9.09 23.03 -14.19
N PRO A 49 -10.06 23.06 -13.25
CA PRO A 49 -10.49 21.85 -12.54
C PRO A 49 -11.10 20.79 -13.46
N ASP A 50 -11.89 21.18 -14.47
CA ASP A 50 -12.54 20.22 -15.38
C ASP A 50 -11.54 19.50 -16.29
N GLU A 51 -10.57 20.22 -16.84
CA GLU A 51 -9.51 19.63 -17.66
C GLU A 51 -8.59 18.74 -16.83
N SER A 52 -8.31 19.16 -15.59
CA SER A 52 -7.57 18.35 -14.62
C SER A 52 -8.31 17.05 -14.31
N TRP A 53 -9.63 17.10 -14.16
CA TRP A 53 -10.45 15.90 -13.95
C TRP A 53 -10.45 14.98 -15.17
N LYS A 54 -10.59 15.52 -16.39
CA LYS A 54 -10.49 14.73 -17.63
C LYS A 54 -9.14 14.02 -17.74
N PHE A 55 -8.05 14.73 -17.42
CA PHE A 55 -6.71 14.15 -17.40
C PHE A 55 -6.59 13.03 -16.37
N ILE A 56 -7.01 13.27 -15.12
CA ILE A 56 -7.01 12.23 -14.07
C ILE A 56 -7.79 11.01 -14.53
N LYS A 57 -9.02 11.21 -15.02
CA LYS A 57 -9.88 10.12 -15.52
C LYS A 57 -9.18 9.30 -16.60
N PHE A 58 -8.58 9.96 -17.60
CA PHE A 58 -7.80 9.29 -18.64
C PHE A 58 -6.66 8.47 -18.04
N VAL A 59 -5.83 9.08 -17.18
CA VAL A 59 -4.64 8.46 -16.59
C VAL A 59 -4.99 7.22 -15.76
N ILE A 60 -6.06 7.29 -14.96
CA ILE A 60 -6.44 6.22 -14.04
C ILE A 60 -7.26 5.12 -14.70
N THR A 61 -8.02 5.40 -15.78
CA THR A 61 -8.90 4.40 -16.41
C THR A 61 -8.38 3.81 -17.71
N ASN A 62 -7.29 4.33 -18.28
CA ASN A 62 -6.70 3.74 -19.49
C ASN A 62 -6.11 2.35 -19.17
N LYS A 63 -6.68 1.29 -19.77
CA LYS A 63 -6.29 -0.10 -19.52
C LYS A 63 -4.83 -0.38 -19.92
N GLU A 64 -4.40 0.10 -21.08
CA GLU A 64 -3.03 -0.12 -21.57
C GLU A 64 -2.02 0.54 -20.64
N SER A 65 -2.24 1.81 -20.28
CA SER A 65 -1.34 2.53 -19.37
C SER A 65 -1.27 1.88 -17.98
N ASN A 66 -2.38 1.33 -17.49
CA ASN A 66 -2.39 0.57 -16.24
C ASN A 66 -1.62 -0.75 -16.36
N ALA A 67 -1.86 -1.53 -17.41
CA ALA A 67 -1.13 -2.77 -17.66
C ALA A 67 0.38 -2.51 -17.78
N ARG A 68 0.78 -1.48 -18.54
CA ARG A 68 2.17 -1.12 -18.77
C ARG A 68 2.91 -0.77 -17.46
N ARG A 69 2.28 -0.04 -16.54
CA ARG A 69 2.86 0.27 -15.22
C ARG A 69 3.19 -0.98 -14.40
N PHE A 70 2.37 -2.03 -14.52
CA PHE A 70 2.68 -3.30 -13.88
C PHE A 70 3.83 -4.02 -14.60
N LEU A 71 3.79 -4.08 -15.93
CA LEU A 71 4.82 -4.78 -16.71
C LEU A 71 6.21 -4.14 -16.58
N ASP A 72 6.29 -2.81 -16.47
CA ASP A 72 7.56 -2.10 -16.38
C ASP A 72 8.14 -2.06 -14.96
N GLY A 73 7.29 -2.16 -13.93
CA GLY A 73 7.71 -1.81 -12.57
C GLY A 73 6.97 -2.50 -11.43
N ASN A 74 6.08 -3.46 -11.74
CA ASN A 74 5.16 -4.14 -10.82
C ASN A 74 4.18 -3.21 -10.09
N SER A 75 3.89 -2.03 -10.63
CA SER A 75 2.85 -1.16 -10.08
C SER A 75 1.49 -1.75 -10.40
N PHE A 76 0.90 -2.43 -9.40
CA PHE A 76 -0.37 -3.14 -9.58
C PHE A 76 -1.53 -2.14 -9.74
N PRO A 77 -2.37 -2.25 -10.79
CA PRO A 77 -3.41 -1.26 -11.06
C PRO A 77 -4.50 -1.21 -9.98
N ALA A 78 -4.88 -0.01 -9.55
CA ALA A 78 -6.11 0.17 -8.76
C ALA A 78 -7.38 0.04 -9.63
N TYR A 79 -7.26 0.27 -10.95
CA TYR A 79 -8.36 0.14 -11.90
C TYR A 79 -8.62 -1.33 -12.23
N GLN A 80 -9.52 -1.97 -11.47
CA GLN A 80 -9.86 -3.39 -11.57
C GLN A 80 -10.14 -3.90 -12.99
N PRO A 81 -10.79 -3.15 -13.91
CA PRO A 81 -10.98 -3.63 -15.28
C PRO A 81 -9.67 -3.91 -16.05
N ALA A 82 -8.54 -3.34 -15.63
CA ALA A 82 -7.23 -3.65 -16.20
C ALA A 82 -6.76 -5.07 -15.83
N TRP A 83 -7.25 -5.67 -14.73
CA TRP A 83 -6.82 -7.00 -14.26
C TRP A 83 -7.21 -8.14 -15.19
N LYS A 84 -8.09 -7.88 -16.17
CA LYS A 84 -8.47 -8.83 -17.23
C LYS A 84 -7.39 -9.00 -18.29
N ASP A 85 -6.35 -8.17 -18.27
CA ASP A 85 -5.23 -8.26 -19.18
C ASP A 85 -4.36 -9.48 -18.84
N GLU A 86 -4.32 -10.46 -19.73
CA GLU A 86 -3.59 -11.70 -19.51
C GLU A 86 -2.10 -11.50 -19.28
N ARG A 87 -1.51 -10.38 -19.75
CA ARG A 87 -0.09 -10.05 -19.53
C ARG A 87 0.22 -9.87 -18.04
N LEU A 88 -0.75 -9.42 -17.24
CA LEU A 88 -0.60 -9.27 -15.79
C LEU A 88 -0.51 -10.63 -15.07
N LEU A 89 -1.06 -11.67 -15.68
CA LEU A 89 -1.24 -13.00 -15.09
C LEU A 89 -0.16 -14.00 -15.55
N GLN A 90 0.75 -13.57 -16.42
CA GLN A 90 1.84 -14.43 -16.91
C GLN A 90 2.91 -14.69 -15.84
N PRO A 91 3.62 -15.82 -15.93
CA PRO A 91 4.84 -16.07 -15.17
C PRO A 91 5.83 -14.90 -15.30
N ASN A 92 6.46 -14.51 -14.19
CA ASN A 92 7.50 -13.49 -14.18
C ASN A 92 8.84 -14.12 -13.81
N GLU A 93 9.81 -14.10 -14.74
CA GLU A 93 11.12 -14.71 -14.55
C GLU A 93 11.89 -14.16 -13.34
N PHE A 94 11.67 -12.88 -13.01
CA PHE A 94 12.30 -12.30 -11.83
C PHE A 94 11.83 -12.95 -10.55
N PHE A 95 10.54 -13.29 -10.49
CA PHE A 95 9.92 -13.95 -9.34
C PHE A 95 9.94 -15.48 -9.48
N SER A 96 11.03 -16.04 -9.98
CA SER A 96 11.19 -17.50 -10.16
C SER A 96 10.05 -18.14 -10.97
N ASN A 97 9.60 -17.45 -12.03
CA ASN A 97 8.46 -17.84 -12.88
C ASN A 97 7.11 -17.93 -12.14
N GLN A 98 7.00 -17.32 -10.96
CA GLN A 98 5.72 -17.18 -10.28
C GLN A 98 4.79 -16.26 -11.08
N LYS A 99 3.51 -16.61 -11.10
CA LYS A 99 2.43 -15.73 -11.57
C LYS A 99 2.10 -14.66 -10.52
N PHE A 100 3.00 -13.68 -10.40
CA PHE A 100 2.93 -12.66 -9.36
C PHE A 100 1.61 -11.86 -9.38
N GLY A 101 1.14 -11.43 -10.56
CA GLY A 101 -0.12 -10.69 -10.66
C GLY A 101 -1.35 -11.53 -10.30
N GLU A 102 -1.36 -12.83 -10.62
CA GLU A 102 -2.44 -13.75 -10.21
C GLU A 102 -2.53 -13.85 -8.67
N LEU A 103 -1.38 -13.93 -7.99
CA LEU A 103 -1.33 -13.89 -6.53
C LEU A 103 -1.93 -12.58 -5.97
N LEU A 104 -1.61 -11.42 -6.56
CA LEU A 104 -2.14 -10.13 -6.13
C LEU A 104 -3.66 -10.03 -6.33
N VAL A 105 -4.17 -10.49 -7.48
CA VAL A 105 -5.62 -10.57 -7.75
C VAL A 105 -6.31 -11.46 -6.72
N LYS A 106 -5.74 -12.63 -6.41
CA LYS A 106 -6.29 -13.54 -5.40
C LYS A 106 -6.39 -12.90 -4.01
N LEU A 107 -5.43 -12.06 -3.64
CA LEU A 107 -5.39 -11.38 -2.34
C LEU A 107 -6.25 -10.11 -2.29
N SER A 108 -6.74 -9.60 -3.42
CA SER A 108 -7.36 -8.28 -3.48
C SER A 108 -8.63 -8.16 -2.64
N SER A 109 -9.41 -9.24 -2.51
CA SER A 109 -10.66 -9.26 -1.72
C SER A 109 -10.40 -9.26 -0.21
N GLU A 110 -9.17 -9.57 0.23
CA GLU A 110 -8.77 -9.54 1.63
C GLU A 110 -8.13 -8.21 2.03
N VAL A 111 -7.89 -7.29 1.08
CA VAL A 111 -7.24 -6.01 1.35
C VAL A 111 -8.06 -5.22 2.37
N PRO A 112 -7.47 -4.80 3.52
CA PRO A 112 -8.21 -4.05 4.52
C PRO A 112 -8.55 -2.65 4.01
N GLU A 113 -9.67 -2.11 4.50
CA GLU A 113 -10.01 -0.70 4.32
C GLU A 113 -8.94 0.20 4.94
N VAL A 114 -8.64 1.31 4.27
CA VAL A 114 -7.72 2.33 4.78
C VAL A 114 -8.54 3.44 5.43
N VAL A 115 -8.48 3.52 6.75
CA VAL A 115 -9.15 4.59 7.50
C VAL A 115 -8.24 5.81 7.61
N GLY A 116 -8.70 6.94 7.11
CA GLY A 116 -8.03 8.24 7.25
C GLY A 116 -8.43 8.94 8.56
N HIS A 117 -7.48 9.63 9.18
CA HIS A 117 -7.73 10.49 10.35
C HIS A 117 -7.01 11.84 10.14
N PRO A 118 -7.60 13.00 10.51
CA PRO A 118 -6.95 14.31 10.36
C PRO A 118 -5.56 14.36 11.01
N ASN A 119 -5.43 13.81 12.20
CA ASN A 119 -4.15 13.72 12.92
C ASN A 119 -3.19 12.64 12.40
N ARG A 120 -3.42 12.00 11.24
CA ARG A 120 -2.55 10.93 10.74
C ARG A 120 -1.10 11.39 10.56
N ALA A 121 -0.87 12.58 10.02
CA ALA A 121 0.47 13.13 9.85
C ALA A 121 1.17 13.30 11.20
N LYS A 122 0.46 13.84 12.19
CA LYS A 122 0.95 14.00 13.57
C LYS A 122 1.24 12.65 14.23
N ALA A 123 0.39 11.65 14.03
CA ALA A 123 0.59 10.30 14.56
C ALA A 123 1.86 9.64 14.00
N ILE A 124 2.10 9.79 12.69
CA ILE A 124 3.33 9.29 12.04
C ILE A 124 4.56 9.98 12.60
N PHE A 125 4.54 11.31 12.65
CA PHE A 125 5.64 12.11 13.20
C PHE A 125 5.94 11.72 14.65
N LEU A 126 4.90 11.64 15.48
CA LEU A 126 5.02 11.27 16.89
C LEU A 126 5.64 9.88 17.05
N PHE A 127 5.19 8.89 16.28
CA PHE A 127 5.78 7.56 16.32
C PHE A 127 7.26 7.59 15.94
N GLN A 128 7.59 8.21 14.80
CA GLN A 128 8.95 8.24 14.25
C GLN A 128 9.94 8.96 15.17
N GLU A 129 9.58 10.16 15.61
CA GLU A 129 10.52 11.03 16.32
C GLU A 129 10.57 10.77 17.83
N THR A 130 9.48 10.25 18.42
CA THR A 130 9.40 10.10 19.88
C THR A 130 9.50 8.65 20.34
N PHE A 131 8.86 7.71 19.63
CA PHE A 131 8.66 6.35 20.16
C PHE A 131 9.46 5.27 19.45
N PHE A 132 9.87 5.48 18.19
CA PHE A 132 10.47 4.43 17.37
C PHE A 132 11.75 3.86 17.98
N ASN A 133 12.66 4.71 18.45
CA ASN A 133 13.92 4.27 19.06
C ASN A 133 13.66 3.49 20.36
N SER A 134 12.90 4.04 21.30
CA SER A 134 12.58 3.36 22.56
C SER A 134 11.84 2.04 22.35
N LEU A 135 11.00 1.95 21.31
CA LEU A 135 10.33 0.70 20.94
C LEU A 135 11.32 -0.34 20.40
N ILE A 136 12.16 0.04 19.43
CA ILE A 136 13.05 -0.92 18.75
C ILE A 136 14.17 -1.41 19.67
N TYR A 137 14.59 -0.59 20.64
CA TYR A 137 15.56 -0.97 21.68
C TYR A 137 14.91 -1.62 22.92
N GLY A 138 13.58 -1.76 22.93
CA GLY A 138 12.86 -2.48 23.99
C GLY A 138 12.70 -1.73 25.31
N GLU A 139 12.96 -0.42 25.33
CA GLU A 139 12.71 0.46 26.49
C GLU A 139 11.20 0.61 26.76
N LEU A 140 10.40 0.61 25.69
CA LEU A 140 8.93 0.64 25.75
C LEU A 140 8.33 -0.56 25.02
N LYS A 141 7.25 -1.11 25.57
CA LYS A 141 6.46 -2.15 24.92
C LYS A 141 5.52 -1.53 23.87
N PRO A 142 5.12 -2.30 22.83
CA PRO A 142 4.17 -1.83 21.82
C PRO A 142 2.87 -1.25 22.41
N ALA A 143 2.32 -1.88 23.45
CA ALA A 143 1.09 -1.39 24.11
C ALA A 143 1.29 -0.02 24.77
N GLU A 144 2.41 0.18 25.45
CA GLU A 144 2.74 1.45 26.12
C GLU A 144 2.93 2.58 25.10
N VAL A 145 3.54 2.29 23.95
CA VAL A 145 3.67 3.25 22.85
C VAL A 145 2.30 3.66 22.32
N VAL A 146 1.41 2.69 22.05
CA VAL A 146 0.06 2.98 21.56
C VAL A 146 -0.74 3.83 22.55
N ASP A 147 -0.70 3.49 23.84
CA ASP A 147 -1.41 4.24 24.88
C ASP A 147 -0.88 5.68 24.98
N LYS A 148 0.45 5.86 25.03
CA LYS A 148 1.06 7.20 25.08
C LYS A 148 0.75 8.02 23.84
N MET A 149 0.83 7.41 22.65
CA MET A 149 0.46 8.08 21.39
C MET A 149 -0.99 8.55 21.42
N LYS A 150 -1.91 7.71 21.89
CA LYS A 150 -3.32 8.07 22.01
C LYS A 150 -3.51 9.28 22.93
N THR A 151 -2.94 9.26 24.14
CA THR A 151 -3.01 10.39 25.07
C THR A 151 -2.49 11.69 24.45
N MET A 152 -1.36 11.64 23.74
CA MET A 152 -0.76 12.83 23.11
C MET A 152 -1.57 13.34 21.91
N LEU A 153 -2.24 12.45 21.18
CA LEU A 153 -3.09 12.82 20.05
C LEU A 153 -4.46 13.36 20.48
N GLU A 154 -4.98 12.95 21.63
CA GLU A 154 -6.22 13.47 22.23
C GLU A 154 -6.02 14.84 22.89
N ALA A 155 -4.85 15.06 23.51
CA ALA A 155 -4.48 16.37 24.06
C ALA A 155 -4.15 17.41 22.98
N ALA A 156 -3.94 16.97 21.75
CA ALA A 156 -3.65 17.82 20.61
C ALA A 156 -4.93 18.36 19.98
N GLU A 157 -4.97 19.66 19.69
CA GLU A 157 -5.96 20.18 18.74
C GLU A 157 -5.81 19.46 17.38
N PRO A 158 -6.93 19.21 16.66
CA PRO A 158 -6.88 18.64 15.33
C PRO A 158 -5.96 19.46 14.41
N GLY A 159 -4.97 18.81 13.81
CA GLY A 159 -4.12 19.45 12.79
C GLY A 159 -4.87 19.57 11.46
N PHE A 160 -4.78 20.74 10.82
CA PHE A 160 -5.16 20.95 9.42
C PHE A 160 -3.97 20.72 8.50
#